data_AF-A0A8K0GGA1-F1
#
_entry.id   AF-A0A8K0GGA1-F1
#
_cell.length_a   1.000
_cell.length_b   1.000
_cell.length_c   1.000
_cell.angle_alpha   90.00
_cell.angle_beta   90.00
_cell.angle_gamma   90.00
#
_symmetry.space_group_name_H-M   'P 1'
#
loop_
_entity.id
_entity.type
_entity.pdbx_description
1 polymer ?
#
loop_
_entity_poly.entity_id
_entity_poly.type
_entity_poly.pdbx_seq_one_letter_code
_entity_poly.pdbx_strand_id
1 'polypeptide(L)'
;MDVNEGDGIGNEVQGGDGLHREIARMPNKRRKKLKLLLLAAVAHRKSLLLPKYKIKQKNRRWQIRPLNQHRRTCGRFASILKVMLQEDQEEFFKYTRLYVDEYKELVALIDGKLNKRSCLNTITTEERLAITLE
;
A
#
# COMPACT_ATOMS: atom_id res chain seq x y z
N MET A 1 -22.45 30.27 65.07
CA MET A 1 -22.09 29.06 65.84
C MET A 1 -22.46 27.89 64.94
N ASP A 2 -21.57 27.12 64.35
CA ASP A 2 -20.11 27.06 64.47
C ASP A 2 -19.49 26.61 63.16
N VAL A 3 -18.24 27.03 63.02
CA VAL A 3 -17.24 26.71 62.02
C VAL A 3 -16.99 25.20 62.03
N ASN A 4 -16.80 24.61 60.85
CA ASN A 4 -15.82 23.54 60.76
C ASN A 4 -15.13 23.59 59.39
N GLU A 5 -14.06 24.38 59.37
CA GLU A 5 -12.90 24.17 58.51
C GLU A 5 -12.30 22.80 58.85
N GLY A 6 -11.99 22.03 57.82
CA GLY A 6 -11.43 20.69 57.95
C GLY A 6 -10.53 20.40 56.77
N ASP A 7 -9.38 21.06 56.81
CA ASP A 7 -8.06 20.67 56.32
C ASP A 7 -7.91 19.85 55.04
N GLY A 8 -7.09 20.44 54.15
CA GLY A 8 -6.54 19.77 53.01
C GLY A 8 -5.48 18.74 53.37
N ILE A 9 -5.38 17.72 52.52
CA ILE A 9 -4.14 16.97 52.34
C ILE A 9 -3.86 17.01 50.85
N GLY A 10 -3.10 18.04 50.46
CA GLY A 10 -2.36 18.02 49.21
C GLY A 10 -1.40 16.82 49.27
N ASN A 11 -1.67 15.80 48.47
CA ASN A 11 -0.69 14.75 48.21
C ASN A 11 0.46 15.37 47.41
N GLU A 12 1.45 15.89 48.12
CA GLU A 12 2.77 16.18 47.57
C GLU A 12 3.37 14.86 47.06
N VAL A 13 3.39 14.71 45.73
CA VAL A 13 4.17 13.66 45.07
C VAL A 13 5.65 14.07 45.10
N GLN A 14 6.27 14.04 46.28
CA GLN A 14 7.74 14.12 46.44
C GLN A 14 8.36 12.74 46.22
N GLY A 15 8.31 12.25 44.97
CA GLY A 15 8.87 10.94 44.60
C GLY A 15 10.20 10.99 43.83
N GLY A 16 10.68 12.17 43.42
CA GLY A 16 11.79 12.31 42.47
C GLY A 16 13.19 12.50 43.09
N ASP A 17 13.28 13.11 44.28
CA ASP A 17 14.54 13.71 44.74
C ASP A 17 15.47 12.74 45.48
N GLY A 18 14.95 11.62 45.97
CA GLY A 18 15.74 10.60 46.64
C GLY A 18 16.70 9.88 45.69
N LEU A 19 16.20 9.50 44.52
CA LEU A 19 16.95 8.72 43.54
C LEU A 19 18.12 9.52 42.93
N HIS A 20 17.92 10.81 42.69
CA HIS A 20 18.96 11.69 42.17
C HIS A 20 20.10 11.90 43.17
N ARG A 21 19.76 12.03 44.47
CA ARG A 21 20.73 12.11 45.57
C ARG A 21 21.51 10.81 45.77
N GLU A 22 20.85 9.66 45.64
CA GLU A 22 21.47 8.33 45.72
C GLU A 22 22.50 8.11 44.59
N ILE A 23 22.12 8.44 43.36
CA ILE A 23 23.00 8.36 42.18
C ILE A 23 24.20 9.30 42.34
N ALA A 24 23.99 10.48 42.93
CA ALA A 24 25.04 11.47 43.19
C ALA A 24 25.99 11.10 44.34
N ARG A 25 25.76 9.98 45.05
CA ARG A 25 26.66 9.43 46.09
C ARG A 25 27.43 8.18 45.66
N MET A 26 27.07 7.52 44.56
CA MET A 26 27.72 6.29 44.11
C MET A 26 29.18 6.48 43.63
N PRO A 27 30.05 5.46 43.62
CA PRO A 27 31.37 5.58 43.01
C PRO A 27 31.27 5.77 41.48
N ASN A 28 32.16 6.59 40.90
CA ASN A 28 32.11 7.01 39.48
C ASN A 28 32.00 5.84 38.49
N LYS A 29 32.65 4.70 38.77
CA LYS A 29 32.56 3.48 37.95
C LYS A 29 31.13 2.93 37.89
N ARG A 30 30.44 2.88 39.03
CA ARG A 30 29.05 2.39 39.13
C ARG A 30 28.06 3.36 38.49
N ARG A 31 28.24 4.68 38.67
CA ARG A 31 27.39 5.70 38.00
C ARG A 31 27.48 5.62 36.48
N LYS A 32 28.70 5.50 35.94
CA LYS A 32 28.92 5.35 34.49
C LYS A 32 28.23 4.09 33.96
N LYS A 33 28.32 2.97 34.68
CA LYS A 33 27.64 1.71 34.34
C LYS A 33 26.12 1.86 34.37
N LEU A 34 25.57 2.54 35.38
CA LEU A 34 24.12 2.79 35.49
C LEU A 34 23.61 3.67 34.35
N LYS A 35 24.32 4.76 34.02
CA LYS A 35 23.99 5.62 32.87
C LYS A 35 24.04 4.86 31.55
N LEU A 36 25.02 3.96 31.38
CA LEU A 36 25.15 3.12 30.19
C LEU A 36 23.97 2.14 30.06
N LEU A 37 23.57 1.48 31.16
CA LEU A 37 22.41 0.58 31.17
C LEU A 37 21.11 1.32 30.85
N LEU A 38 20.93 2.53 31.38
CA LEU A 38 19.77 3.38 31.08
C LEU A 38 19.74 3.76 29.60
N LEU A 39 20.87 4.19 29.04
CA LEU A 39 20.98 4.53 27.62
C LEU A 39 20.68 3.32 26.72
N ALA A 40 21.20 2.15 27.07
CA ALA A 40 20.93 0.90 26.36
C ALA A 40 19.44 0.51 26.42
N ALA A 41 18.78 0.66 27.57
CA ALA A 41 17.36 0.40 27.73
C ALA A 41 16.49 1.35 26.88
N VAL A 42 16.83 2.64 26.85
CA VAL A 42 16.16 3.64 26.00
C VAL A 42 16.37 3.34 24.51
N ALA A 43 17.59 2.98 24.11
CA ALA A 43 17.91 2.59 22.74
C ALA A 43 17.16 1.32 22.32
N HIS A 44 17.09 0.31 23.19
CA HIS A 44 16.34 -0.91 22.96
C HIS A 44 14.84 -0.62 22.77
N ARG A 45 14.27 0.24 23.62
CA ARG A 45 12.86 0.68 23.50
C ARG A 45 12.60 1.39 22.17
N LYS A 46 13.47 2.31 21.75
CA LYS A 46 13.34 2.98 20.45
C LYS A 46 13.47 1.99 19.29
N SER A 47 14.40 1.02 19.35
CA SER A 47 14.55 -0.03 18.35
C SER A 47 13.29 -0.91 18.21
N LEU A 48 12.55 -1.14 19.30
CA LEU A 48 11.27 -1.85 19.27
C LEU A 48 10.13 -1.01 18.66
N LEU A 49 10.22 0.32 18.74
CA LEU A 49 9.22 1.26 18.19
C LEU A 49 9.50 1.66 16.75
N LEU A 50 10.73 1.47 16.25
CA LEU A 50 11.02 1.66 14.84
C LEU A 50 10.28 0.58 14.04
N PRO A 51 9.48 0.96 13.02
CA PRO A 51 8.77 -0.02 12.19
C PRO A 51 9.80 -0.96 11.59
N LYS A 52 9.77 -2.21 12.05
CA LYS A 52 10.69 -3.22 11.58
C LYS A 52 10.31 -3.57 10.14
N TYR A 53 11.32 -3.49 9.28
CA TYR A 53 11.37 -3.97 7.90
C TYR A 53 10.50 -3.18 6.90
N LYS A 54 11.18 -2.36 6.07
CA LYS A 54 10.72 -2.21 4.69
C LYS A 54 10.80 -3.60 4.07
N ILE A 55 9.68 -4.31 4.01
CA ILE A 55 9.52 -5.44 3.09
C ILE A 55 10.06 -4.90 1.77
N LYS A 56 11.12 -5.53 1.23
CA LYS A 56 11.61 -5.23 -0.11
C LYS A 56 10.39 -5.40 -1.01
N GLN A 57 9.69 -4.31 -1.29
CA GLN A 57 8.59 -4.38 -2.23
C GLN A 57 9.28 -4.89 -3.48
N LYS A 58 8.89 -6.10 -3.94
CA LYS A 58 9.30 -6.58 -5.26
C LYS A 58 9.20 -5.38 -6.17
N ASN A 59 10.24 -5.14 -6.98
CA ASN A 59 10.27 -3.99 -7.88
C ASN A 59 9.19 -4.23 -8.95
N ARG A 60 7.93 -4.00 -8.55
CA ARG A 60 6.75 -4.25 -9.35
C ARG A 60 6.75 -3.10 -10.33
N ARG A 61 6.79 -3.45 -11.62
CA ARG A 61 6.64 -2.49 -12.71
C ARG A 61 5.41 -1.58 -12.49
N TRP A 62 4.38 -2.10 -11.82
CA TRP A 62 3.16 -1.37 -11.48
C TRP A 62 2.70 -1.73 -10.06
N GLN A 63 2.36 -0.71 -9.25
CA GLN A 63 1.64 -0.92 -7.98
C GLN A 63 0.18 -1.30 -8.25
N ILE A 64 -0.46 -0.63 -9.22
CA ILE A 64 -1.79 -0.92 -9.77
C ILE A 64 -1.69 -0.76 -11.29
N ARG A 65 -2.05 -1.79 -12.08
CA ARG A 65 -2.04 -1.73 -13.55
C ARG A 65 -3.05 -0.67 -14.06
N PRO A 66 -2.81 0.03 -15.18
CA PRO A 66 -3.67 1.12 -15.68
C PRO A 66 -5.10 0.67 -15.93
N LEU A 67 -5.25 -0.55 -16.44
CA LEU A 67 -6.53 -1.23 -16.62
C LEU A 67 -7.38 -1.22 -15.33
N ASN A 68 -6.75 -1.46 -14.19
CA ASN A 68 -7.44 -1.54 -12.90
C ASN A 68 -7.67 -0.17 -12.25
N GLN A 69 -6.98 0.89 -12.69
CA GLN A 69 -7.18 2.24 -12.16
C GLN A 69 -8.55 2.79 -12.55
N HIS A 70 -9.04 2.40 -13.73
CA HIS A 70 -10.30 2.88 -14.30
C HIS A 70 -11.45 1.89 -14.12
N ARG A 71 -11.28 0.80 -13.35
CA ARG A 71 -12.31 -0.26 -13.18
C ARG A 71 -13.66 0.26 -12.71
N ARG A 72 -13.67 1.35 -11.91
CA ARG A 72 -14.91 1.95 -11.38
C ARG A 72 -15.61 2.89 -12.36
N THR A 73 -14.90 3.37 -13.38
CA THR A 73 -15.37 4.42 -14.31
C THR A 73 -15.55 3.89 -15.73
N CYS A 74 -14.72 2.94 -16.16
CA CYS A 74 -14.84 2.26 -17.43
C CYS A 74 -15.79 1.05 -17.30
N GLY A 75 -17.03 1.23 -17.75
CA GLY A 75 -17.91 0.11 -18.06
C GLY A 75 -17.71 -0.37 -19.50
N ARG A 76 -17.90 -1.68 -19.73
CA ARG A 76 -17.91 -2.40 -21.01
C ARG A 76 -16.53 -2.84 -21.53
N PHE A 77 -16.54 -4.05 -22.10
CA PHE A 77 -15.42 -4.75 -22.73
C PHE A 77 -14.61 -3.88 -23.71
N ALA A 78 -15.28 -3.00 -24.47
CA ALA A 78 -14.69 -2.02 -25.38
C ALA A 78 -13.57 -1.18 -24.73
N SER A 79 -13.84 -0.66 -23.54
CA SER A 79 -12.90 0.19 -22.80
C SER A 79 -11.72 -0.61 -22.29
N ILE A 80 -11.94 -1.86 -21.88
CA ILE A 80 -10.92 -2.77 -21.38
C ILE A 80 -9.96 -3.18 -22.50
N LEU A 81 -10.51 -3.66 -23.62
CA LEU A 81 -9.74 -4.06 -24.80
C LEU A 81 -8.85 -2.93 -25.30
N LYS A 82 -9.41 -1.73 -25.41
CA LYS A 82 -8.69 -0.56 -25.91
C LYS A 82 -7.53 -0.19 -24.99
N VAL A 83 -7.73 -0.21 -23.68
CA VAL A 83 -6.67 0.05 -22.69
C VAL A 83 -5.60 -1.04 -22.75
N MET A 84 -5.97 -2.32 -22.91
CA MET A 84 -5.01 -3.41 -23.08
C MET A 84 -4.17 -3.24 -24.36
N LEU A 85 -4.80 -2.90 -25.49
CA LEU A 85 -4.12 -2.68 -26.77
C LEU A 85 -3.13 -1.50 -26.72
N GLN A 86 -3.49 -0.42 -26.01
CA GLN A 86 -2.73 0.83 -26.03
C GLN A 86 -1.71 0.95 -24.89
N GLU A 87 -2.04 0.47 -23.70
CA GLU A 87 -1.26 0.74 -22.48
C GLU A 87 -0.67 -0.53 -21.85
N ASP A 88 -1.28 -1.70 -22.06
CA ASP A 88 -0.89 -2.94 -21.37
C ASP A 88 -0.91 -4.18 -22.28
N GLN A 89 0.03 -4.21 -23.23
CA GLN A 89 0.17 -5.31 -24.19
C GLN A 89 0.49 -6.66 -23.52
N GLU A 90 1.10 -6.67 -22.34
CA GLU A 90 1.33 -7.90 -21.58
C GLU A 90 0.01 -8.51 -21.09
N GLU A 91 -0.92 -7.67 -20.62
CA GLU A 91 -2.22 -8.14 -20.19
C GLU A 91 -3.07 -8.54 -21.40
N PHE A 92 -2.96 -7.80 -22.51
CA PHE A 92 -3.55 -8.20 -23.79
C PHE A 92 -3.12 -9.61 -24.20
N PHE A 93 -1.82 -9.89 -24.20
CA PHE A 93 -1.29 -11.21 -24.56
C PHE A 93 -1.78 -12.32 -23.62
N LYS A 94 -1.92 -12.05 -22.32
CA LYS A 94 -2.50 -13.06 -21.41
C LYS A 94 -3.96 -13.35 -21.71
N TYR A 95 -4.69 -12.33 -22.13
CA TYR A 95 -6.12 -12.38 -22.39
C TYR A 95 -6.43 -13.08 -23.72
N THR A 96 -5.74 -12.71 -24.81
CA THR A 96 -6.03 -13.21 -26.17
C THR A 96 -5.04 -14.25 -26.67
N ARG A 97 -3.91 -14.44 -25.96
CA ARG A 97 -2.77 -15.28 -26.39
C ARG A 97 -2.13 -14.87 -27.71
N LEU A 98 -2.36 -13.63 -28.14
CA LEU A 98 -1.82 -13.04 -29.37
C LEU A 98 -1.07 -11.75 -29.06
N TYR A 99 -0.07 -11.44 -29.88
CA TYR A 99 0.50 -10.10 -29.91
C TYR A 99 -0.47 -9.14 -30.61
N VAL A 100 -0.35 -7.84 -30.30
CA VAL A 100 -1.25 -6.80 -30.84
C VAL A 100 -1.25 -6.79 -32.37
N ASP A 101 -0.09 -7.00 -33.00
CA ASP A 101 0.03 -6.97 -34.45
C ASP A 101 -0.61 -8.20 -35.11
N GLU A 102 -0.39 -9.40 -34.54
CA GLU A 102 -1.04 -10.64 -34.98
C GLU A 102 -2.56 -10.56 -34.85
N TYR A 103 -3.05 -9.97 -33.76
CA TYR A 103 -4.46 -9.76 -33.55
C TYR A 103 -5.05 -8.82 -34.60
N LYS A 104 -4.39 -7.71 -34.93
CA LYS A 104 -4.86 -6.79 -36.00
C LYS A 104 -4.87 -7.45 -37.37
N GLU A 105 -3.86 -8.26 -37.67
CA GLU A 105 -3.82 -9.04 -38.92
C GLU A 105 -4.99 -10.04 -38.98
N LEU A 106 -5.24 -10.75 -37.88
CA LEU A 106 -6.35 -11.68 -37.76
C LEU A 106 -7.71 -10.97 -37.92
N VAL A 107 -7.87 -9.80 -37.30
CA VAL A 107 -9.06 -8.96 -37.49
C VAL A 107 -9.22 -8.61 -38.96
N ALA A 108 -8.16 -8.15 -39.65
CA ALA A 108 -8.24 -7.77 -41.06
C ALA A 108 -8.68 -8.93 -41.97
N LEU A 109 -8.20 -10.15 -41.69
CA LEU A 109 -8.59 -11.35 -42.43
C LEU A 109 -10.05 -11.75 -42.19
N ILE A 110 -10.56 -11.48 -41.00
CA ILE A 110 -11.86 -11.96 -40.53
C ILE A 110 -12.95 -10.89 -40.66
N ASP A 111 -12.60 -9.61 -40.75
CA ASP A 111 -13.55 -8.49 -40.76
C ASP A 111 -14.57 -8.64 -41.89
N GLY A 112 -14.15 -9.03 -43.08
CA GLY A 112 -15.06 -9.30 -44.21
C GLY A 112 -16.09 -10.41 -43.95
N LYS A 113 -15.84 -11.33 -43.01
CA LYS A 113 -16.72 -12.48 -42.69
C LYS A 113 -17.56 -12.25 -41.43
N LEU A 114 -17.06 -11.47 -40.48
CA LEU A 114 -17.70 -11.26 -39.17
C LEU A 114 -18.38 -9.89 -39.05
N ASN A 115 -18.22 -9.01 -40.03
CA ASN A 115 -18.91 -7.73 -40.09
C ASN A 115 -20.42 -7.95 -40.31
N LYS A 116 -21.18 -7.84 -39.22
CA LYS A 116 -22.64 -7.87 -39.25
C LYS A 116 -23.15 -6.45 -39.54
N ARG A 117 -23.69 -6.24 -40.75
CA ARG A 117 -24.38 -5.00 -41.10
C ARG A 117 -25.64 -4.85 -40.24
N SER A 118 -25.57 -4.00 -39.23
CA SER A 118 -26.64 -3.71 -38.29
C SER A 118 -26.77 -2.20 -38.14
N CYS A 119 -28.00 -1.68 -38.14
CA CYS A 119 -28.30 -0.27 -37.88
C CYS A 119 -28.22 0.10 -36.39
N LEU A 120 -28.12 -0.89 -35.51
CA LEU A 120 -27.92 -0.72 -34.06
C LEU A 120 -26.43 -0.83 -33.72
N ASN A 121 -25.98 -0.06 -32.71
CA ASN A 121 -24.63 -0.10 -32.13
C ASN A 121 -24.31 -1.50 -31.57
N THR A 122 -23.91 -2.41 -32.45
CA THR A 122 -23.53 -3.78 -32.11
C THR A 122 -22.04 -3.89 -31.84
N ILE A 123 -21.68 -4.92 -31.06
CA ILE A 123 -20.30 -5.32 -30.76
C ILE A 123 -19.47 -5.33 -32.05
N THR A 124 -18.31 -4.67 -32.05
CA THR A 124 -17.45 -4.58 -33.24
C THR A 124 -16.85 -5.94 -33.60
N THR A 125 -16.33 -6.10 -34.82
CA THR A 125 -15.64 -7.34 -35.22
C THR A 125 -14.46 -7.65 -34.29
N GLU A 126 -13.68 -6.62 -33.94
CA GLU A 126 -12.60 -6.71 -32.95
C GLU A 126 -13.11 -7.24 -31.62
N GLU A 127 -14.14 -6.60 -31.07
CA GLU A 127 -14.68 -7.01 -29.77
C GLU A 127 -15.22 -8.45 -29.79
N ARG A 128 -15.88 -8.89 -30.87
CA ARG A 128 -16.32 -10.28 -31.03
C ARG A 128 -15.16 -11.25 -31.06
N LEU A 129 -14.11 -10.91 -31.83
CA LEU A 129 -12.94 -11.76 -31.94
C LEU A 129 -12.26 -11.91 -30.58
N ALA A 130 -12.12 -10.82 -29.83
CA ALA A 130 -11.51 -10.88 -28.51
C ALA A 130 -12.34 -11.70 -27.51
N ILE A 131 -13.68 -11.60 -27.52
CA ILE A 131 -14.55 -12.46 -26.69
C ILE A 131 -14.39 -13.93 -27.10
N THR A 132 -14.20 -14.20 -28.39
CA THR A 132 -14.03 -15.57 -28.89
C THR A 132 -12.69 -16.18 -28.48
N LEU A 133 -11.67 -15.34 -28.22
CA LEU A 133 -10.32 -15.77 -27.87
C LEU A 133 -10.05 -15.84 -26.36
N GLU A 134 -10.93 -15.28 -25.52
CA GLU A 134 -10.91 -15.43 -24.06
C GLU A 134 -11.18 -16.88 -23.63
#